data_AF-A0ABC8LLL6-F1
#
_entry.id   AF-A0ABC8LLL6-F1
#
_cell.length_a   1.000
_cell.length_b   1.000
_cell.length_c   1.000
_cell.angle_alpha   90.00
_cell.angle_beta   90.00
_cell.angle_gamma   90.00
#
_symmetry.space_group_name_H-M   'P 1'
#
loop_
_entity.id
_entity.type
_entity.pdbx_description
1 polymer ?
#
loop_
_entity_poly.entity_id
_entity_poly.type
_entity_poly.pdbx_seq_one_letter_code
_entity_poly.pdbx_strand_id
1 'polypeptide(L)'
;METLWTLLYLLEPAPATLILTAVAVTFASAFRALNYGKEMERNRDFSESSITLDTSQALMIPVMSSCSLLLMFYLFSSVSQLLTAFTAVASVSSLFFWLSPYALYIKSKLGLSDPFLSRCCSKSFTRMQGLLLVGCVVTVVAWLVSGHWVLNNLLGISICIAFVSHVRLPNIKICAMLLLCLFVYDIFWVFFSERFFGANVMVTVATQQASNPVHTVANSLNLPGLELITKKLELPVKIVFPRNLLGGVVPGVHASDFMMLGLGDMAIPAMLLALILCFDYRKTRDVVNLFDLKSSKGHKYIWYALPGYAIGLVSALAAGVLTHSPQPALLYLVPSTLGPVIFMSWRRKDLRELWEGPALSNPIEKSHEVEI
;
A
#
# COMPACT_ATOMS: atom_id res chain seq x y z
N MET A 1 35.45 10.94 3.80
CA MET A 1 34.81 11.99 2.98
C MET A 1 34.02 11.41 1.82
N GLU A 2 34.47 10.31 1.20
CA GLU A 2 33.75 9.64 0.09
C GLU A 2 32.33 9.19 0.47
N THR A 3 32.13 8.59 1.65
CA THR A 3 30.80 8.15 2.13
C THR A 3 29.77 9.27 2.28
N LEU A 4 30.19 10.49 2.63
CA LEU A 4 29.28 11.64 2.73
C LEU A 4 28.87 12.16 1.35
N TRP A 5 29.79 12.12 0.37
CA TRP A 5 29.46 12.39 -1.02
C TRP A 5 28.52 11.33 -1.60
N THR A 6 28.68 10.06 -1.21
CA THR A 6 27.75 8.99 -1.62
C THR A 6 26.35 9.19 -1.04
N LEU A 7 26.22 9.77 0.15
CA LEU A 7 24.92 10.09 0.75
C LEU A 7 24.26 11.32 0.10
N LEU A 8 25.04 12.21 -0.53
CA LEU A 8 24.48 13.34 -1.27
C LEU A 8 23.61 12.88 -2.45
N TYR A 9 23.84 11.66 -2.98
CA TYR A 9 22.95 11.04 -3.97
C TYR A 9 21.52 10.84 -3.47
N LEU A 10 21.27 10.73 -2.15
CA LEU A 10 19.90 10.67 -1.64
C LEU A 10 19.12 11.98 -1.81
N LEU A 11 19.83 13.10 -1.97
CA LEU A 11 19.22 14.42 -2.18
C LEU A 11 18.91 14.68 -3.67
N GLU A 12 19.26 13.76 -4.57
CA GLU A 12 18.86 13.83 -5.97
C GLU A 12 17.34 13.81 -6.14
N PRO A 13 16.81 14.40 -7.22
CA PRO A 13 15.37 14.51 -7.44
C PRO A 13 14.66 13.16 -7.50
N ALA A 14 15.31 12.10 -7.98
CA ALA A 14 14.70 10.76 -8.08
C ALA A 14 14.45 10.10 -6.70
N PRO A 15 15.47 9.89 -5.84
CA PRO A 15 15.22 9.37 -4.48
C PRO A 15 14.34 10.30 -3.64
N ALA A 16 14.48 11.62 -3.76
CA ALA A 16 13.62 12.56 -3.05
C ALA A 16 12.14 12.45 -3.47
N THR A 17 11.86 12.33 -4.77
CA THR A 17 10.49 12.11 -5.26
C THR A 17 9.95 10.74 -4.88
N LEU A 18 10.77 9.69 -4.87
CA LEU A 18 10.37 8.38 -4.37
C LEU A 18 10.00 8.42 -2.88
N ILE A 19 10.84 9.02 -2.04
CA ILE A 19 10.56 9.16 -0.60
C ILE A 19 9.29 9.98 -0.39
N LEU A 20 9.17 11.13 -1.06
CA LEU A 20 8.00 11.99 -0.93
C LEU A 20 6.72 11.29 -1.36
N THR A 21 6.75 10.56 -2.48
CA THR A 21 5.59 9.80 -2.95
C THR A 21 5.24 8.66 -2.01
N ALA A 22 6.21 7.90 -1.50
CA ALA A 22 5.97 6.86 -0.51
C ALA A 22 5.33 7.42 0.78
N VAL A 23 5.87 8.51 1.33
CA VAL A 23 5.31 9.17 2.54
C VAL A 23 3.90 9.72 2.27
N ALA A 24 3.67 10.33 1.11
CA ALA A 24 2.35 10.83 0.73
C ALA A 24 1.32 9.71 0.56
N VAL A 25 1.71 8.61 -0.10
CA VAL A 25 0.86 7.45 -0.36
C VAL A 25 0.53 6.72 0.94
N THR A 26 1.51 6.53 1.83
CA THR A 26 1.27 5.89 3.14
C THR A 26 0.30 6.71 4.00
N PHE A 27 0.48 8.03 4.05
CA PHE A 27 -0.43 8.92 4.77
C PHE A 27 -1.83 8.95 4.14
N ALA A 28 -1.93 9.09 2.81
CA ALA A 28 -3.20 9.10 2.09
C ALA A 28 -3.96 7.77 2.24
N SER A 29 -3.25 6.64 2.22
CA SER A 29 -3.82 5.30 2.45
C SER A 29 -4.39 5.18 3.87
N ALA A 30 -3.64 5.60 4.89
CA ALA A 30 -4.09 5.60 6.27
C ALA A 30 -5.32 6.50 6.48
N PHE A 31 -5.33 7.69 5.88
CA PHE A 31 -6.45 8.61 5.95
C PHE A 31 -7.70 8.07 5.22
N ARG A 32 -7.52 7.47 4.04
CA ARG A 32 -8.60 6.82 3.30
C ARG A 32 -9.18 5.65 4.08
N ALA A 33 -8.34 4.82 4.69
CA ALA A 33 -8.76 3.70 5.54
C ALA A 33 -9.58 4.17 6.75
N LEU A 34 -9.19 5.27 7.41
CA LEU A 34 -9.98 5.88 8.48
C LEU A 34 -11.37 6.32 7.99
N ASN A 35 -11.43 7.07 6.89
CA ASN A 35 -12.69 7.58 6.36
C ASN A 35 -13.60 6.44 5.87
N TYR A 36 -13.01 5.42 5.24
CA TYR A 36 -13.72 4.21 4.85
C TYR A 36 -14.27 3.47 6.08
N GLY A 37 -13.48 3.35 7.15
CA GLY A 37 -13.93 2.78 8.42
C GLY A 37 -15.13 3.52 9.02
N LYS A 38 -15.15 4.87 8.96
CA LYS A 38 -16.31 5.68 9.40
C LYS A 38 -17.55 5.46 8.54
N GLU A 39 -17.37 5.39 7.23
CA GLU A 39 -18.47 5.11 6.29
C GLU A 39 -19.08 3.73 6.54
N MET A 40 -18.23 2.76 6.89
CA MET A 40 -18.61 1.39 7.20
C MET A 40 -19.35 1.27 8.54
N GLU A 41 -18.92 2.00 9.58
CA GLU A 41 -19.67 2.07 10.85
C GLU A 41 -21.08 2.65 10.65
N ARG A 42 -21.27 3.55 9.67
CA ARG A 42 -22.58 4.11 9.32
C ARG A 42 -23.45 3.15 8.50
N ASN A 43 -22.85 2.24 7.74
CA ASN A 43 -23.52 1.40 6.75
C ASN A 43 -23.23 -0.08 7.01
N ARG A 44 -24.16 -0.79 7.67
CA ARG A 44 -24.00 -2.20 8.08
C ARG A 44 -23.53 -3.13 6.96
N ASP A 45 -24.06 -2.96 5.74
CA ASP A 45 -23.73 -3.79 4.57
C ASP A 45 -22.25 -3.70 4.13
N PHE A 46 -21.56 -2.59 4.42
CA PHE A 46 -20.13 -2.48 4.10
C PHE A 46 -19.26 -3.18 5.15
N SER A 47 -19.75 -3.33 6.39
CA SER A 47 -18.99 -3.96 7.48
C SER A 47 -18.64 -5.42 7.19
N GLU A 48 -19.50 -6.13 6.48
CA GLU A 48 -19.29 -7.52 6.07
C GLU A 48 -18.20 -7.68 5.00
N SER A 49 -17.89 -6.60 4.27
CA SER A 49 -16.90 -6.63 3.18
C SER A 49 -15.45 -6.34 3.62
N SER A 50 -15.23 -5.99 4.88
CA SER A 50 -13.87 -5.73 5.40
C SER A 50 -13.22 -7.00 5.94
N ILE A 51 -11.94 -7.18 5.61
CA ILE A 51 -11.16 -8.34 6.07
C ILE A 51 -10.39 -7.91 7.30
N THR A 52 -10.80 -8.41 8.47
CA THR A 52 -10.02 -8.25 9.70
C THR A 52 -8.91 -9.29 9.73
N LEU A 53 -7.67 -8.85 9.94
CA LEU A 53 -6.54 -9.75 9.99
C LEU A 53 -6.41 -10.37 11.39
N ASP A 54 -6.59 -11.68 11.46
CA ASP A 54 -6.36 -12.46 12.68
C ASP A 54 -4.88 -12.85 12.87
N THR A 55 -4.55 -13.32 14.08
CA THR A 55 -3.18 -13.72 14.42
C THR A 55 -2.70 -14.88 13.54
N SER A 56 -3.56 -15.87 13.25
CA SER A 56 -3.23 -17.00 12.36
C SER A 56 -2.98 -16.54 10.92
N GLN A 57 -3.81 -15.62 10.42
CA GLN A 57 -3.67 -15.05 9.09
C GLN A 57 -2.39 -14.22 8.97
N ALA A 58 -2.06 -13.43 10.00
CA ALA A 58 -0.81 -12.65 10.05
C ALA A 58 0.43 -13.55 9.95
N LEU A 59 0.43 -14.71 10.62
CA LEU A 59 1.52 -15.68 10.57
C LEU A 59 1.59 -16.44 9.23
N MET A 60 0.45 -16.66 8.58
CA MET A 60 0.39 -17.34 7.28
C MET A 60 0.89 -16.46 6.13
N ILE A 61 0.80 -15.12 6.22
CA ILE A 61 1.22 -14.20 5.15
C ILE A 61 2.68 -14.42 4.71
N PRO A 62 3.70 -14.38 5.60
CA PRO A 62 5.09 -14.62 5.21
C PRO A 62 5.33 -16.03 4.62
N VAL A 63 4.61 -17.03 5.12
CA VAL A 63 4.74 -18.42 4.64
C VAL A 63 4.18 -18.55 3.23
N MET A 64 2.99 -18.01 2.97
CA MET A 64 2.38 -17.98 1.65
C MET A 64 3.20 -17.13 0.67
N SER A 65 3.72 -15.99 1.12
CA SER A 65 4.64 -15.16 0.32
C SER A 65 5.91 -15.93 -0.06
N SER A 66 6.50 -16.69 0.87
CA SER A 66 7.68 -17.52 0.62
C SER A 66 7.40 -18.61 -0.42
N CYS A 67 6.26 -19.29 -0.31
CA CYS A 67 5.82 -20.28 -1.28
C CYS A 67 5.62 -19.66 -2.67
N SER A 68 4.91 -18.52 -2.74
CA SER A 68 4.68 -17.79 -3.99
C SER A 68 5.98 -17.29 -4.63
N LEU A 69 6.94 -16.83 -3.83
CA LEU A 69 8.24 -16.34 -4.32
C LEU A 69 9.05 -17.48 -4.94
N LEU A 70 9.09 -18.65 -4.28
CA LEU A 70 9.73 -19.84 -4.84
C LEU A 70 9.05 -20.34 -6.11
N LEU A 71 7.71 -20.35 -6.15
CA LEU A 71 6.97 -20.68 -7.36
C LEU A 71 7.30 -19.71 -8.49
N MET A 72 7.42 -18.41 -8.19
CA MET A 72 7.80 -17.40 -9.18
C MET A 72 9.25 -17.58 -9.66
N PHE A 73 10.16 -18.02 -8.79
CA PHE A 73 11.54 -18.30 -9.17
C PHE A 73 11.67 -19.48 -10.14
N TYR A 74 10.96 -20.58 -9.90
CA TYR A 74 11.02 -21.77 -10.77
C TYR A 74 10.06 -21.72 -11.98
N LEU A 75 8.88 -21.10 -11.82
CA LEU A 75 7.80 -21.08 -12.82
C LEU A 75 7.44 -19.64 -13.23
N PHE A 76 8.45 -18.79 -13.46
CA PHE A 76 8.26 -17.37 -13.73
C PHE A 76 7.25 -17.09 -14.85
N SER A 77 7.35 -17.81 -15.98
CA SER A 77 6.49 -17.57 -17.14
C SER A 77 4.99 -17.75 -16.83
N SER A 78 4.62 -18.84 -16.14
CA SER A 78 3.21 -19.12 -15.80
C SER A 78 2.71 -18.23 -14.67
N VAL A 79 3.51 -18.05 -13.61
CA VAL A 79 3.11 -17.27 -12.42
C VAL A 79 2.99 -15.79 -12.75
N SER A 80 3.88 -15.23 -13.59
CA SER A 80 3.83 -13.81 -13.97
C SER A 80 2.59 -13.47 -14.82
N GLN A 81 2.14 -14.38 -15.69
CA GLN A 81 0.89 -14.19 -16.45
C GLN A 81 -0.34 -14.18 -15.54
N LEU A 82 -0.40 -15.14 -14.60
CA LEU A 82 -1.46 -15.21 -13.60
C LEU A 82 -1.49 -13.95 -12.73
N LEU A 83 -0.33 -13.50 -12.27
CA LEU A 83 -0.19 -12.28 -11.47
C LEU A 83 -0.59 -11.04 -12.29
N THR A 84 -0.25 -10.97 -13.58
CA THR A 84 -0.68 -9.88 -14.47
C THR A 84 -2.20 -9.83 -14.61
N ALA A 85 -2.86 -10.98 -14.78
CA ALA A 85 -4.31 -11.05 -14.87
C ALA A 85 -4.98 -10.60 -13.56
N PHE A 86 -4.52 -11.09 -12.41
CA PHE A 86 -5.07 -10.68 -11.11
C PHE A 86 -4.80 -9.21 -10.80
N THR A 87 -3.61 -8.70 -11.11
CA THR A 87 -3.28 -7.28 -10.90
C THR A 87 -4.09 -6.36 -11.81
N ALA A 88 -4.43 -6.77 -13.04
CA ALA A 88 -5.30 -5.99 -13.92
C ALA A 88 -6.72 -5.87 -13.33
N VAL A 89 -7.30 -6.98 -12.85
CA VAL A 89 -8.61 -6.97 -12.19
C VAL A 89 -8.58 -6.15 -10.90
N ALA A 90 -7.56 -6.37 -10.05
CA ALA A 90 -7.36 -5.62 -8.83
C ALA A 90 -7.22 -4.11 -9.10
N SER A 91 -6.47 -3.72 -10.14
CA SER A 91 -6.29 -2.33 -10.57
C SER A 91 -7.60 -1.65 -10.92
N VAL A 92 -8.49 -2.30 -11.70
CA VAL A 92 -9.81 -1.74 -12.05
C VAL A 92 -10.62 -1.49 -10.78
N SER A 93 -10.70 -2.49 -9.89
CA SER A 93 -11.46 -2.37 -8.64
C SER A 93 -10.90 -1.30 -7.69
N SER A 94 -9.57 -1.20 -7.61
CA SER A 94 -8.86 -0.28 -6.73
C SER A 94 -8.94 1.16 -7.22
N LEU A 95 -8.80 1.40 -8.53
CA LEU A 95 -9.02 2.71 -9.14
C LEU A 95 -10.46 3.19 -8.93
N PHE A 96 -11.44 2.31 -9.15
CA PHE A 96 -12.85 2.63 -8.91
C PHE A 96 -13.08 3.02 -7.45
N PHE A 97 -12.54 2.24 -6.51
CA PHE A 97 -12.63 2.53 -5.08
C PHE A 97 -11.99 3.88 -4.69
N TRP A 98 -10.82 4.18 -5.26
CA TRP A 98 -10.08 5.41 -5.00
C TRP A 98 -10.78 6.65 -5.57
N LEU A 99 -11.32 6.57 -6.79
CA LEU A 99 -11.97 7.68 -7.49
C LEU A 99 -13.43 7.90 -7.07
N SER A 100 -14.11 6.88 -6.53
CA SER A 100 -15.52 6.96 -6.12
C SER A 100 -15.89 8.15 -5.21
N PRO A 101 -15.15 8.49 -4.12
CA PRO A 101 -15.50 9.65 -3.29
C PRO A 101 -15.35 10.97 -4.05
N TYR A 102 -14.39 11.07 -4.96
CA TYR A 102 -14.18 12.26 -5.79
C TYR A 102 -15.31 12.43 -6.81
N ALA A 103 -15.77 11.34 -7.43
CA ALA A 103 -16.91 11.37 -8.33
C ALA A 103 -18.19 11.83 -7.62
N LEU A 104 -18.43 11.36 -6.39
CA LEU A 104 -19.55 11.81 -5.56
C LEU A 104 -19.43 13.28 -5.15
N TYR A 105 -18.21 13.72 -4.80
CA TYR A 105 -17.95 15.11 -4.45
C TYR A 105 -18.20 16.05 -5.65
N ILE A 106 -17.69 15.70 -6.84
CA ILE A 106 -17.92 16.46 -8.08
C ILE A 106 -19.42 16.51 -8.40
N LYS A 107 -20.13 15.38 -8.27
CA LYS A 107 -21.58 15.32 -8.47
C LYS A 107 -22.33 16.28 -7.54
N SER A 108 -22.02 16.23 -6.23
CA SER A 108 -22.65 17.11 -5.24
C SER A 108 -22.44 18.58 -5.57
N LYS A 109 -21.23 18.94 -6.02
CA LYS A 109 -20.88 20.31 -6.40
C LYS A 109 -21.54 20.79 -7.71
N LEU A 110 -21.65 19.90 -8.70
CA LEU A 110 -22.26 20.24 -10.00
C LEU A 110 -23.79 20.10 -10.03
N GLY A 111 -24.43 19.57 -8.98
CA GLY A 111 -25.88 19.43 -8.91
C GLY A 111 -26.48 18.53 -10.00
N LEU A 112 -25.69 17.61 -10.56
CA LEU A 112 -26.12 16.75 -11.66
C LEU A 112 -27.21 15.78 -11.18
N SER A 113 -28.38 15.84 -11.81
CA SER A 113 -29.46 14.87 -11.64
C SER A 113 -29.09 13.57 -12.35
N ASP A 114 -28.91 12.49 -11.59
CA ASP A 114 -28.59 11.17 -12.14
C ASP A 114 -29.87 10.33 -12.27
N PRO A 115 -30.29 9.97 -13.49
CA PRO A 115 -31.22 8.86 -13.67
C PRO A 115 -30.52 7.54 -13.30
N PHE A 116 -31.21 6.68 -12.56
CA PHE A 116 -30.73 5.34 -12.21
C PHE A 116 -30.64 4.48 -13.47
N LEU A 117 -29.48 3.85 -13.73
CA LEU A 117 -29.22 3.14 -14.99
C LEU A 117 -29.79 1.71 -14.98
N SER A 118 -29.87 1.06 -13.82
CA SER A 118 -30.62 -0.19 -13.66
C SER A 118 -30.97 -0.43 -12.18
N ARG A 119 -32.14 -1.04 -11.96
CA ARG A 119 -32.57 -1.60 -10.67
C ARG A 119 -32.51 -3.13 -10.75
N CYS A 120 -31.36 -3.68 -11.15
CA CYS A 120 -31.15 -5.12 -11.12
C CYS A 120 -29.95 -5.42 -10.22
N CYS A 121 -30.17 -6.29 -9.23
CA CYS A 121 -29.27 -6.68 -8.14
C CYS A 121 -29.05 -5.61 -7.06
N SER A 122 -29.97 -5.52 -6.08
CA SER A 122 -29.92 -4.90 -4.72
C SER A 122 -29.28 -3.51 -4.48
N LYS A 123 -28.44 -2.96 -5.36
CA LYS A 123 -27.82 -1.63 -5.27
C LYS A 123 -28.13 -0.85 -6.54
N SER A 124 -28.56 0.40 -6.37
CA SER A 124 -28.84 1.29 -7.49
C SER A 124 -27.53 1.71 -8.16
N PHE A 125 -27.22 1.16 -9.33
CA PHE A 125 -26.05 1.57 -10.10
C PHE A 125 -26.34 2.88 -10.84
N THR A 126 -25.58 3.94 -10.53
CA THR A 126 -25.78 5.25 -11.16
C THR A 126 -25.01 5.35 -12.48
N ARG A 127 -25.51 6.14 -13.45
CA ARG A 127 -24.82 6.37 -14.73
C ARG A 127 -23.39 6.87 -14.54
N MET A 128 -23.15 7.70 -13.52
CA MET A 128 -21.82 8.21 -13.17
C MET A 128 -20.87 7.11 -12.68
N GLN A 129 -21.35 6.11 -11.93
CA GLN A 129 -20.55 4.95 -11.56
C GLN A 129 -20.21 4.09 -12.79
N GLY A 130 -21.14 3.96 -13.74
CA GLY A 130 -20.88 3.30 -15.03
C GLY A 130 -19.78 3.98 -15.85
N LEU A 131 -19.88 5.31 -16.00
CA LEU A 131 -18.85 6.09 -16.70
C LEU A 131 -17.49 6.01 -16.00
N LEU A 132 -17.47 6.06 -14.67
CA LEU A 132 -16.24 5.90 -13.90
C LEU A 132 -15.63 4.51 -14.12
N LEU A 133 -16.43 3.45 -14.09
CA LEU A 133 -15.97 2.09 -14.33
C LEU A 133 -15.36 1.93 -15.72
N VAL A 134 -16.02 2.47 -16.76
CA VAL A 134 -15.48 2.48 -18.12
C VAL A 134 -14.14 3.23 -18.17
N GLY A 135 -14.05 4.39 -17.52
CA GLY A 135 -12.80 5.13 -17.39
C GLY A 135 -11.67 4.31 -16.76
N CYS A 136 -11.96 3.61 -15.65
CA CYS A 136 -10.98 2.74 -14.97
C CYS A 136 -10.51 1.57 -15.86
N VAL A 137 -11.43 0.96 -16.61
CA VAL A 137 -11.08 -0.11 -17.56
C VAL A 137 -10.18 0.44 -18.67
N VAL A 138 -10.52 1.60 -19.24
CA VAL A 138 -9.70 2.25 -20.28
C VAL A 138 -8.30 2.57 -19.76
N THR A 139 -8.15 3.07 -18.53
CA THR A 139 -6.82 3.35 -17.97
C THR A 139 -5.97 2.09 -17.77
N VAL A 140 -6.58 0.97 -17.36
CA VAL A 140 -5.86 -0.31 -17.20
C VAL A 140 -5.48 -0.90 -18.56
N VAL A 141 -6.36 -0.81 -19.56
CA VAL A 141 -6.03 -1.22 -20.93
C VAL A 141 -4.91 -0.35 -21.51
N ALA A 142 -4.95 0.97 -21.29
CA ALA A 142 -3.88 1.88 -21.70
C ALA A 142 -2.54 1.51 -21.05
N TRP A 143 -2.54 1.12 -19.77
CA TRP A 143 -1.33 0.61 -19.10
C TRP A 143 -0.84 -0.70 -19.73
N LEU A 144 -1.73 -1.66 -19.98
CA LEU A 144 -1.37 -2.95 -20.62
C LEU A 144 -0.79 -2.76 -22.03
N VAL A 145 -1.28 -1.80 -22.81
CA VAL A 145 -0.76 -1.53 -24.17
C VAL A 145 0.58 -0.81 -24.10
N SER A 146 0.68 0.20 -23.24
CA SER A 146 1.74 1.20 -23.33
C SER A 146 2.90 0.99 -22.36
N GLY A 147 2.69 0.26 -21.26
CA GLY A 147 3.72 -0.02 -20.26
C GLY A 147 4.33 1.23 -19.60
N HIS A 148 3.68 2.39 -19.68
CA HIS A 148 4.24 3.63 -19.12
C HIS A 148 4.36 3.56 -17.60
N TRP A 149 5.53 3.97 -17.09
CA TRP A 149 5.84 4.00 -15.65
C TRP A 149 4.86 4.88 -14.85
N VAL A 150 4.34 5.97 -15.44
CA VAL A 150 3.34 6.86 -14.79
C VAL A 150 2.04 6.10 -14.51
N LEU A 151 1.54 5.37 -15.51
CA LEU A 151 0.34 4.56 -15.34
C LEU A 151 0.60 3.41 -14.35
N ASN A 152 1.76 2.76 -14.43
CA ASN A 152 2.15 1.73 -13.48
C ASN A 152 2.13 2.24 -12.03
N ASN A 153 2.72 3.42 -11.79
CA ASN A 153 2.73 4.05 -10.47
C ASN A 153 1.31 4.45 -10.02
N LEU A 154 0.49 4.99 -10.91
CA LEU A 154 -0.90 5.34 -10.62
C LEU A 154 -1.70 4.10 -10.18
N LEU A 155 -1.57 2.99 -10.91
CA LEU A 155 -2.22 1.72 -10.57
C LEU A 155 -1.70 1.18 -9.25
N GLY A 156 -0.38 1.18 -9.03
CA GLY A 156 0.22 0.71 -7.77
C GLY A 156 -0.21 1.53 -6.56
N ILE A 157 -0.29 2.85 -6.68
CA ILE A 157 -0.81 3.73 -5.63
C ILE A 157 -2.27 3.38 -5.32
N SER A 158 -3.10 3.18 -6.35
CA SER A 158 -4.51 2.83 -6.15
C SER A 158 -4.68 1.47 -5.45
N ILE A 159 -3.89 0.46 -5.84
CA ILE A 159 -3.88 -0.87 -5.21
C ILE A 159 -3.45 -0.75 -3.74
N CYS A 160 -2.42 0.03 -3.46
CA CYS A 160 -1.94 0.26 -2.09
C CYS A 160 -3.04 0.88 -1.20
N ILE A 161 -3.68 1.95 -1.68
CA ILE A 161 -4.76 2.63 -0.95
C ILE A 161 -5.94 1.68 -0.71
N ALA A 162 -6.34 0.92 -1.73
CA ALA A 162 -7.43 -0.05 -1.62
C ALA A 162 -7.09 -1.17 -0.63
N PHE A 163 -5.89 -1.77 -0.75
CA PHE A 163 -5.42 -2.82 0.15
C PHE A 163 -5.44 -2.38 1.62
N VAL A 164 -4.87 -1.21 1.94
CA VAL A 164 -4.83 -0.67 3.31
C VAL A 164 -6.24 -0.32 3.82
N SER A 165 -7.17 0.03 2.93
CA SER A 165 -8.55 0.34 3.30
C SER A 165 -9.39 -0.90 3.59
N HIS A 166 -9.15 -2.01 2.88
CA HIS A 166 -9.90 -3.26 3.02
C HIS A 166 -9.34 -4.17 4.12
N VAL A 167 -8.01 -4.19 4.33
CA VAL A 167 -7.36 -5.01 5.35
C VAL A 167 -7.28 -4.23 6.65
N ARG A 168 -8.07 -4.61 7.65
CA ARG A 168 -8.10 -3.96 8.96
C ARG A 168 -7.31 -4.77 9.98
N LEU A 169 -6.44 -4.09 10.70
CA LEU A 169 -5.82 -4.62 11.90
C LEU A 169 -6.71 -4.26 13.10
N PRO A 170 -7.09 -5.22 13.95
CA PRO A 170 -7.90 -4.90 15.11
C PRO A 170 -7.07 -4.15 16.16
N ASN A 171 -5.83 -4.62 16.41
CA ASN A 171 -4.99 -4.18 17.53
C ASN A 171 -3.52 -4.06 17.11
N ILE A 172 -2.72 -3.24 17.84
CA ILE A 172 -1.29 -3.12 17.55
C ILE A 172 -0.53 -4.44 17.82
N LYS A 173 -1.05 -5.33 18.68
CA LYS A 173 -0.46 -6.66 18.91
C LYS A 173 -0.34 -7.46 17.60
N ILE A 174 -1.42 -7.54 16.82
CA ILE A 174 -1.41 -8.27 15.54
C ILE A 174 -0.52 -7.55 14.53
N CYS A 175 -0.54 -6.21 14.53
CA CYS A 175 0.36 -5.40 13.71
C CYS A 175 1.83 -5.69 14.01
N ALA A 176 2.22 -5.69 15.28
CA ALA A 176 3.58 -5.95 15.74
C ALA A 176 4.02 -7.38 15.40
N MET A 177 3.13 -8.36 15.57
CA MET A 177 3.41 -9.75 15.17
C MET A 177 3.62 -9.86 13.65
N LEU A 178 2.75 -9.25 12.83
CA LEU A 178 2.88 -9.22 11.38
C LEU A 178 4.21 -8.56 10.96
N LEU A 179 4.51 -7.38 11.49
CA LEU A 179 5.75 -6.63 11.21
C LEU A 179 6.99 -7.42 11.60
N LEU A 180 6.98 -8.10 12.75
CA LEU A 180 8.09 -8.93 13.21
C LEU A 180 8.30 -10.16 12.31
N CYS A 181 7.22 -10.82 11.88
CA CYS A 181 7.34 -11.96 10.98
C CYS A 181 7.83 -11.53 9.59
N LEU A 182 7.37 -10.38 9.08
CA LEU A 182 7.83 -9.83 7.81
C LEU A 182 9.27 -9.30 7.88
N PHE A 183 9.69 -8.78 9.03
CA PHE A 183 11.08 -8.44 9.31
C PHE A 183 12.01 -9.67 9.19
N VAL A 184 11.62 -10.79 9.81
CA VAL A 184 12.41 -12.05 9.72
C VAL A 184 12.39 -12.60 8.30
N TYR A 185 11.24 -12.54 7.62
CA TYR A 185 11.10 -12.93 6.22
C TYR A 185 12.07 -12.18 5.30
N ASP A 186 12.15 -10.85 5.43
CA ASP A 186 12.97 -10.00 4.58
C ASP A 186 14.47 -10.31 4.77
N ILE A 187 14.90 -10.45 6.03
CA ILE A 187 16.29 -10.86 6.35
C ILE A 187 16.63 -12.22 5.74
N PHE A 188 15.72 -13.20 5.86
CA PHE A 188 15.93 -14.53 5.31
C PHE A 188 16.07 -14.49 3.78
N TRP A 189 15.14 -13.84 3.08
CA TRP A 189 15.13 -13.85 1.62
C TRP A 189 16.21 -12.96 1.00
N VAL A 190 16.63 -11.89 1.67
CA VAL A 190 17.69 -11.02 1.16
C VAL A 190 19.09 -11.58 1.43
N PHE A 191 19.39 -12.10 2.62
CA PHE A 191 20.76 -12.53 2.97
C PHE A 191 20.99 -14.04 2.90
N PHE A 192 19.99 -14.85 3.22
CA PHE A 192 20.19 -16.30 3.35
C PHE A 192 19.81 -17.06 2.07
N SER A 193 18.94 -16.52 1.22
CA SER A 193 18.43 -17.23 0.04
C SER A 193 19.53 -17.67 -0.93
N GLU A 194 20.56 -16.84 -1.13
CA GLU A 194 21.70 -17.16 -1.98
C GLU A 194 22.44 -18.42 -1.53
N ARG A 195 22.60 -18.62 -0.22
CA ARG A 195 23.31 -19.77 0.34
C ARG A 195 22.57 -21.09 0.11
N PHE A 196 21.24 -21.06 0.05
CA PHE A 196 20.41 -22.27 -0.11
C PHE A 196 20.08 -22.57 -1.58
N PHE A 197 19.85 -21.54 -2.40
CA PHE A 197 19.36 -21.68 -3.78
C PHE A 197 20.42 -21.34 -4.84
N GLY A 198 21.62 -20.93 -4.43
CA GLY A 198 22.72 -20.55 -5.33
C GLY A 198 22.55 -19.17 -5.99
N ALA A 199 21.45 -18.47 -5.72
CA ALA A 199 21.18 -17.13 -6.20
C ALA A 199 20.23 -16.38 -5.25
N ASN A 200 20.31 -15.04 -5.25
CA ASN A 200 19.41 -14.18 -4.48
C ASN A 200 18.00 -14.17 -5.08
N VAL A 201 17.15 -15.09 -4.60
CA VAL A 201 15.83 -15.36 -5.18
C VAL A 201 14.96 -14.10 -5.24
N MET A 202 14.93 -13.30 -4.17
CA MET A 202 14.15 -12.05 -4.12
C MET A 202 14.60 -11.04 -5.21
N VAL A 203 15.91 -10.95 -5.46
CA VAL A 203 16.49 -9.99 -6.41
C VAL A 203 16.28 -10.47 -7.84
N THR A 204 16.50 -11.76 -8.09
CA THR A 204 16.23 -12.39 -9.39
C THR A 204 14.75 -12.21 -9.77
N VAL A 205 13.83 -12.44 -8.84
CA VAL A 205 12.40 -12.28 -9.09
C VAL A 205 12.00 -10.80 -9.26
N ALA A 206 12.56 -9.88 -8.46
CA ALA A 206 12.23 -8.46 -8.53
C ALA A 206 12.74 -7.74 -9.79
N THR A 207 13.84 -8.24 -10.36
CA THR A 207 14.47 -7.70 -11.58
C THR A 207 13.87 -8.26 -12.86
N GLN A 208 13.20 -9.42 -12.81
CA GLN A 208 12.52 -9.99 -13.97
C GLN A 208 11.23 -9.21 -14.29
N GLN A 209 11.05 -8.87 -15.56
CA GLN A 209 9.84 -8.21 -16.08
C GLN A 209 8.87 -9.24 -16.65
N ALA A 210 7.58 -9.07 -16.40
CA ALA A 210 6.54 -10.01 -16.85
C ALA A 210 6.36 -9.91 -18.37
N SER A 211 6.07 -11.04 -19.03
CA SER A 211 5.66 -11.03 -20.43
C SER A 211 4.26 -10.45 -20.56
N ASN A 212 4.07 -9.52 -21.49
CA ASN A 212 2.75 -8.91 -21.69
C ASN A 212 1.76 -9.90 -22.34
N PRO A 213 0.65 -10.28 -21.67
CA PRO A 213 -0.32 -11.21 -22.25
C PRO A 213 -1.01 -10.63 -23.49
N VAL A 214 -1.17 -9.31 -23.58
CA VAL A 214 -1.80 -8.66 -24.72
C VAL A 214 -0.95 -8.83 -25.98
N HIS A 215 0.37 -8.74 -25.85
CA HIS A 215 1.29 -9.01 -26.96
C HIS A 215 1.23 -10.49 -27.40
N THR A 216 1.13 -11.44 -26.45
CA THR A 216 0.99 -12.87 -26.78
C THR A 216 -0.30 -13.16 -27.54
N VAL A 217 -1.42 -12.57 -27.11
CA VAL A 217 -2.72 -12.71 -27.79
C VAL A 217 -2.70 -12.03 -29.16
N ALA A 218 -2.11 -10.84 -29.26
CA ALA A 218 -1.96 -10.12 -30.53
C ALA A 218 -1.18 -10.92 -31.57
N ASN A 219 -0.06 -11.54 -31.15
CA ASN A 219 0.75 -12.40 -31.99
C ASN A 219 0.00 -13.69 -32.39
N SER A 220 -0.81 -14.25 -31.49
CA SER A 220 -1.65 -15.42 -31.79
C SER A 220 -2.77 -15.11 -32.79
N LEU A 221 -3.23 -13.86 -32.84
CA LEU A 221 -4.32 -13.40 -33.71
C LEU A 221 -3.83 -12.74 -35.02
N ASN A 222 -2.51 -12.67 -35.27
CA ASN A 222 -1.90 -12.04 -36.46
C ASN A 222 -2.47 -10.64 -36.77
N LEU A 223 -2.76 -9.82 -35.75
CA LEU A 223 -3.35 -8.49 -35.94
C LEU A 223 -2.30 -7.48 -36.42
N PRO A 224 -2.40 -6.93 -37.66
CA PRO A 224 -1.46 -5.95 -38.16
C PRO A 224 -1.59 -4.62 -37.40
N GLY A 225 -0.46 -4.02 -37.00
CA GLY A 225 -0.41 -2.72 -36.29
C GLY A 225 -0.23 -2.79 -34.77
N LEU A 226 -0.16 -3.98 -34.16
CA LEU A 226 0.08 -4.16 -32.72
C LEU A 226 1.57 -4.24 -32.31
N GLU A 227 2.50 -3.90 -33.21
CA GLU A 227 3.95 -3.86 -32.92
C GLU A 227 4.34 -2.76 -31.90
N LEU A 228 3.46 -1.77 -31.67
CA LEU A 228 3.66 -0.71 -30.68
C LEU A 228 3.45 -1.20 -29.22
N ILE A 229 2.94 -2.43 -29.03
CA ILE A 229 2.69 -2.98 -27.69
C ILE A 229 4.00 -3.42 -27.04
N THR A 230 4.19 -3.05 -25.78
CA THR A 230 5.37 -3.44 -25.02
C THR A 230 5.43 -4.95 -24.81
N LYS A 231 6.56 -5.57 -25.16
CA LYS A 231 6.80 -7.02 -24.96
C LYS A 231 6.93 -7.40 -23.49
N LYS A 232 7.50 -6.49 -22.70
CA LYS A 232 7.73 -6.64 -21.26
C LYS A 232 6.93 -5.58 -20.51
N LEU A 233 6.31 -6.01 -19.42
CA LEU A 233 5.45 -5.18 -18.59
C LEU A 233 5.95 -5.21 -17.16
N GLU A 234 6.10 -4.02 -16.58
CA GLU A 234 6.33 -3.89 -15.13
C GLU A 234 4.99 -3.94 -14.42
N LEU A 235 4.90 -4.77 -13.39
CA LEU A 235 3.68 -4.95 -12.61
C LEU A 235 3.51 -3.81 -11.60
N PRO A 236 2.27 -3.36 -11.31
CA PRO A 236 1.97 -2.28 -10.38
C PRO A 236 2.06 -2.73 -8.91
N VAL A 237 2.96 -3.69 -8.64
CA VAL A 237 3.31 -4.19 -7.30
C VAL A 237 4.59 -3.51 -6.78
N LYS A 238 5.23 -2.68 -7.62
CA LYS A 238 6.32 -1.78 -7.25
C LYS A 238 6.12 -0.42 -7.90
N ILE A 239 6.51 0.64 -7.18
CA ILE A 239 6.58 1.99 -7.73
C ILE A 239 7.96 2.18 -8.32
N VAL A 240 8.01 2.81 -9.49
CA VAL A 240 9.21 2.92 -10.30
C VAL A 240 9.41 4.36 -10.75
N PHE A 241 10.59 4.92 -10.52
CA PHE A 241 11.00 6.24 -11.01
C PHE A 241 12.28 6.14 -11.84
N PRO A 242 12.33 6.77 -13.02
CA PRO A 242 13.57 6.86 -13.77
C PRO A 242 14.57 7.72 -12.99
N ARG A 243 15.82 7.26 -12.86
CA ARG A 243 16.86 8.02 -12.13
C ARG A 243 17.13 9.41 -12.75
N ASN A 244 16.93 9.55 -14.06
CA ASN A 244 17.15 10.80 -14.80
C ASN A 244 15.92 11.73 -14.85
N LEU A 245 15.03 11.69 -13.84
CA LEU A 245 13.76 12.42 -13.82
C LEU A 245 13.87 13.92 -14.16
N LEU A 246 15.00 14.56 -13.81
CA LEU A 246 15.27 15.99 -14.05
C LEU A 246 16.61 16.26 -14.78
N GLY A 247 17.13 15.29 -15.55
CA GLY A 247 18.37 15.48 -16.32
C GLY A 247 19.66 15.52 -15.50
N GLY A 248 19.68 14.90 -14.32
CA GLY A 248 20.90 14.73 -13.52
C GLY A 248 21.95 13.93 -14.31
N VAL A 249 23.09 14.56 -14.58
CA VAL A 249 24.21 13.95 -15.30
C VAL A 249 25.00 13.11 -14.31
N VAL A 250 24.70 11.81 -14.23
CA VAL A 250 25.61 10.84 -13.62
C VAL A 250 26.48 10.25 -14.74
N PRO A 251 27.81 10.46 -14.72
CA PRO A 251 28.70 9.82 -15.69
C PRO A 251 28.67 8.30 -15.46
N GLY A 252 28.22 7.53 -16.45
CA GLY A 252 28.27 6.06 -16.44
C GLY A 252 26.98 5.32 -16.10
N VAL A 253 25.84 6.01 -15.90
CA VAL A 253 24.54 5.38 -15.67
C VAL A 253 23.72 5.42 -16.97
N HIS A 254 23.35 4.26 -17.50
CA HIS A 254 22.50 4.16 -18.69
C HIS A 254 21.12 4.76 -18.40
N ALA A 255 20.49 5.37 -19.41
CA ALA A 255 19.17 6.03 -19.33
C ALA A 255 17.99 5.09 -18.95
N SER A 256 18.27 3.82 -18.63
CA SER A 256 17.31 2.76 -18.31
C SER A 256 17.29 2.35 -16.84
N ASP A 257 18.13 2.95 -15.98
CA ASP A 257 18.18 2.54 -14.58
C ASP A 257 17.04 3.17 -13.78
N PHE A 258 16.16 2.29 -13.32
CA PHE A 258 14.99 2.64 -12.54
C PHE A 258 15.27 2.48 -11.04
N MET A 259 14.80 3.44 -10.25
CA MET A 259 14.69 3.27 -8.81
C MET A 259 13.33 2.65 -8.52
N MET A 260 13.31 1.60 -7.70
CA MET A 260 12.09 0.85 -7.39
C MET A 260 11.86 0.76 -5.88
N LEU A 261 10.59 0.82 -5.48
CA LEU A 261 10.14 0.57 -4.11
C LEU A 261 8.97 -0.41 -4.13
N GLY A 262 9.03 -1.44 -3.28
CA GLY A 262 7.98 -2.44 -3.17
C GLY A 262 6.70 -1.86 -2.59
N LEU A 263 5.53 -2.29 -3.11
CA LEU A 263 4.24 -1.88 -2.56
C LEU A 263 4.05 -2.36 -1.12
N GLY A 264 4.63 -3.51 -0.76
CA GLY A 264 4.65 -4.03 0.62
C GLY A 264 5.31 -3.05 1.61
N ASP A 265 6.43 -2.44 1.22
CA ASP A 265 7.20 -1.50 2.04
C ASP A 265 6.44 -0.18 2.30
N MET A 266 5.38 0.08 1.55
CA MET A 266 4.43 1.18 1.80
C MET A 266 3.17 0.68 2.53
N ALA A 267 2.56 -0.40 2.04
CA ALA A 267 1.30 -0.91 2.53
C ALA A 267 1.38 -1.33 4.01
N ILE A 268 2.45 -2.02 4.40
CA ILE A 268 2.61 -2.53 5.76
C ILE A 268 2.73 -1.37 6.78
N PRO A 269 3.62 -0.38 6.60
CA PRO A 269 3.61 0.82 7.45
C PRO A 269 2.30 1.62 7.37
N ALA A 270 1.66 1.70 6.20
CA ALA A 270 0.38 2.39 6.06
C ALA A 270 -0.73 1.73 6.90
N MET A 271 -0.75 0.39 7.03
CA MET A 271 -1.67 -0.32 7.92
C MET A 271 -1.43 0.02 9.39
N LEU A 272 -0.16 0.11 9.82
CA LEU A 272 0.18 0.59 11.17
C LEU A 272 -0.30 2.03 11.38
N LEU A 273 -0.03 2.93 10.43
CA LEU A 273 -0.47 4.32 10.47
C LEU A 273 -2.00 4.42 10.49
N ALA A 274 -2.72 3.59 9.75
CA ALA A 274 -4.18 3.54 9.74
C ALA A 274 -4.72 3.17 11.13
N LEU A 275 -4.15 2.15 11.78
CA LEU A 275 -4.52 1.75 13.13
C LEU A 275 -4.27 2.86 14.15
N ILE A 276 -3.09 3.50 14.09
CA ILE A 276 -2.73 4.61 14.97
C ILE A 276 -3.66 5.81 14.75
N LEU A 277 -3.96 6.15 13.50
CA LEU A 277 -4.84 7.26 13.17
C LEU A 277 -6.29 6.99 13.62
N CYS A 278 -6.75 5.74 13.54
CA CYS A 278 -8.04 5.31 14.09
C CYS A 278 -8.06 5.46 15.63
N PHE A 279 -6.99 5.05 16.30
CA PHE A 279 -6.84 5.21 17.75
C PHE A 279 -6.83 6.69 18.17
N ASP A 280 -6.00 7.52 17.51
CA ASP A 280 -5.94 8.97 17.71
C ASP A 280 -7.32 9.62 17.55
N TYR A 281 -8.08 9.21 16.52
CA TYR A 281 -9.42 9.74 16.26
C TYR A 281 -10.42 9.34 17.35
N ARG A 282 -10.42 8.07 17.78
CA ARG A 282 -11.31 7.58 18.86
C ARG A 282 -11.04 8.31 20.16
N LYS A 283 -9.77 8.38 20.57
CA LYS A 283 -9.36 9.08 21.77
C LYS A 283 -9.67 10.57 21.73
N THR A 284 -9.50 11.22 20.58
CA THR A 284 -9.92 12.62 20.40
C THR A 284 -11.43 12.76 20.56
N ARG A 285 -12.24 11.85 20.02
CA ARG A 285 -13.71 11.89 20.12
C ARG A 285 -14.18 11.72 21.56
N ASP A 286 -13.60 10.79 22.30
CA ASP A 286 -13.95 10.54 23.70
C ASP A 286 -13.56 11.74 24.59
N VAL A 287 -12.43 12.39 24.31
CA VAL A 287 -12.00 13.61 25.03
C VAL A 287 -12.84 14.83 24.63
N VAL A 288 -13.21 15.00 23.35
CA VAL A 288 -14.04 16.12 22.88
C VAL A 288 -15.46 16.05 23.45
N ASN A 289 -16.03 14.85 23.61
CA ASN A 289 -17.31 14.69 24.32
C ASN A 289 -17.23 15.08 25.81
N LEU A 290 -16.02 15.07 26.41
CA LEU A 290 -15.81 15.37 27.82
C LEU A 290 -15.35 16.82 28.09
N PHE A 291 -14.68 17.46 27.13
CA PHE A 291 -14.05 18.77 27.30
C PHE A 291 -14.26 19.68 26.09
N ASP A 292 -15.50 20.14 25.91
CA ASP A 292 -15.83 21.22 25.00
C ASP A 292 -15.39 22.57 25.61
N LEU A 293 -14.09 22.89 25.54
CA LEU A 293 -13.51 24.25 25.49
C LEU A 293 -11.98 24.20 25.42
N LYS A 294 -11.46 24.46 24.22
CA LYS A 294 -10.21 25.21 23.98
C LYS A 294 -8.87 24.54 24.38
N SER A 295 -8.44 23.49 23.66
CA SER A 295 -7.01 23.25 23.42
C SER A 295 -6.74 22.28 22.26
N SER A 296 -6.69 22.80 21.04
CA SER A 296 -6.23 22.06 19.84
C SER A 296 -4.70 21.89 19.84
N LYS A 297 -4.17 21.22 20.86
CA LYS A 297 -2.84 20.59 20.87
C LYS A 297 -2.98 19.13 21.30
N GLY A 298 -3.97 18.44 20.73
CA GLY A 298 -4.16 16.99 20.91
C GLY A 298 -2.97 16.25 20.30
N HIS A 299 -2.18 15.60 21.16
CA HIS A 299 -0.92 14.98 20.81
C HIS A 299 -1.11 13.65 20.06
N LYS A 300 -1.27 13.72 18.74
CA LYS A 300 -1.54 12.57 17.87
C LYS A 300 -0.29 11.68 17.68
N TYR A 301 -0.43 10.37 17.91
CA TYR A 301 0.62 9.37 17.70
C TYR A 301 1.09 9.30 16.25
N ILE A 302 0.24 9.68 15.28
CA ILE A 302 0.59 9.79 13.86
C ILE A 302 1.83 10.65 13.59
N TRP A 303 2.05 11.70 14.40
CA TRP A 303 3.20 12.60 14.24
C TRP A 303 4.53 11.98 14.69
N TYR A 304 4.51 10.81 15.33
CA TYR A 304 5.71 10.02 15.60
C TYR A 304 5.89 8.92 14.56
N ALA A 305 4.80 8.27 14.14
CA ALA A 305 4.83 7.17 13.18
C ALA A 305 5.24 7.62 11.77
N LEU A 306 4.69 8.74 11.28
CA LEU A 306 4.93 9.21 9.91
C LEU A 306 6.38 9.69 9.70
N PRO A 307 6.99 10.51 10.58
CA PRO A 307 8.42 10.81 10.47
C PRO A 307 9.30 9.58 10.69
N GLY A 308 8.89 8.66 11.56
CA GLY A 308 9.58 7.37 11.74
C GLY A 308 9.65 6.54 10.45
N TYR A 309 8.56 6.54 9.67
CA TYR A 309 8.54 5.91 8.34
C TYR A 309 9.51 6.60 7.36
N ALA A 310 9.47 7.93 7.29
CA ALA A 310 10.37 8.70 6.44
C ALA A 310 11.86 8.44 6.79
N ILE A 311 12.20 8.44 8.08
CA ILE A 311 13.56 8.16 8.57
C ILE A 311 13.98 6.72 8.21
N GLY A 312 13.09 5.75 8.38
CA GLY A 312 13.36 4.36 8.00
C GLY A 312 13.61 4.19 6.51
N LEU A 313 12.83 4.88 5.67
CA LEU A 313 12.98 4.82 4.22
C LEU A 313 14.29 5.48 3.76
N VAL A 314 14.64 6.64 4.31
CA VAL A 314 15.94 7.29 4.09
C VAL A 314 17.07 6.36 4.51
N SER A 315 16.94 5.69 5.66
CA SER A 315 17.95 4.77 6.18
C SER A 315 18.11 3.53 5.30
N ALA A 316 17.02 2.95 4.79
CA ALA A 316 17.03 1.82 3.86
C ALA A 316 17.72 2.19 2.53
N LEU A 317 17.37 3.35 1.97
CA LEU A 317 17.99 3.85 0.74
C LEU A 317 19.48 4.17 0.95
N ALA A 318 19.83 4.83 2.05
CA ALA A 318 21.21 5.11 2.42
C ALA A 318 22.04 3.84 2.55
N ALA A 319 21.51 2.81 3.23
CA ALA A 319 22.16 1.53 3.36
C ALA A 319 22.35 0.84 2.00
N GLY A 320 21.33 0.83 1.13
CA GLY A 320 21.44 0.25 -0.21
C GLY A 320 22.50 0.95 -1.08
N VAL A 321 22.59 2.29 -0.99
CA VAL A 321 23.59 3.08 -1.71
C VAL A 321 25.01 2.83 -1.19
N LEU A 322 25.19 2.76 0.13
CA LEU A 322 26.50 2.57 0.75
C LEU A 322 27.05 1.14 0.58
N THR A 323 26.17 0.14 0.57
CA THR A 323 26.57 -1.27 0.55
C THR A 323 26.62 -1.86 -0.85
N HIS A 324 26.15 -1.13 -1.87
CA HIS A 324 26.02 -1.59 -3.26
C HIS A 324 25.37 -2.98 -3.41
N SER A 325 24.57 -3.39 -2.42
CA SER A 325 23.91 -4.69 -2.35
C SER A 325 22.45 -4.50 -1.99
N PRO A 326 21.57 -5.44 -2.39
CA PRO A 326 20.18 -5.45 -1.97
C PRO A 326 20.10 -5.54 -0.45
N GLN A 327 19.36 -4.61 0.16
CA GLN A 327 19.15 -4.54 1.61
C GLN A 327 17.69 -4.84 1.94
N PRO A 328 17.40 -5.55 3.05
CA PRO A 328 16.03 -5.75 3.51
C PRO A 328 15.45 -4.42 3.99
N ALA A 329 14.44 -3.89 3.29
CA ALA A 329 13.86 -2.59 3.62
C ALA A 329 13.16 -2.60 4.98
N LEU A 330 12.51 -3.72 5.34
CA LEU A 330 11.79 -3.85 6.61
C LEU A 330 12.72 -3.85 7.83
N LEU A 331 14.00 -4.17 7.64
CA LEU A 331 15.03 -4.05 8.69
C LEU A 331 15.11 -2.64 9.25
N TYR A 332 14.93 -1.63 8.40
CA TYR A 332 15.00 -0.21 8.79
C TYR A 332 13.61 0.35 9.11
N LEU A 333 12.59 -0.02 8.34
CA LEU A 333 11.24 0.53 8.47
C LEU A 333 10.54 0.08 9.75
N VAL A 334 10.64 -1.20 10.13
CA VAL A 334 9.95 -1.74 11.30
C VAL A 334 10.39 -1.05 12.60
N PRO A 335 11.69 -1.00 12.96
CA PRO A 335 12.11 -0.34 14.20
C PRO A 335 11.85 1.18 14.19
N SER A 336 12.00 1.84 13.03
CA SER A 336 11.81 3.28 12.94
C SER A 336 10.35 3.72 13.01
N THR A 337 9.40 2.87 12.60
CA THR A 337 7.96 3.18 12.65
C THR A 337 7.29 2.68 13.91
N LEU A 338 7.50 1.42 14.28
CA LEU A 338 6.86 0.78 15.43
C LEU A 338 7.49 1.22 16.76
N GLY A 339 8.81 1.38 16.79
CA GLY A 339 9.56 1.73 17.99
C GLY A 339 9.09 3.02 18.66
N PRO A 340 9.04 4.17 17.95
CA PRO A 340 8.55 5.43 18.51
C PRO A 340 7.12 5.35 19.03
N VAL A 341 6.25 4.59 18.36
CA VAL A 341 4.83 4.43 18.74
C VAL A 341 4.71 3.63 20.05
N ILE A 342 5.42 2.51 20.16
CA ILE A 342 5.47 1.71 21.39
C ILE A 342 6.08 2.52 22.53
N PHE A 343 7.19 3.20 22.30
CA PHE A 343 7.86 4.00 23.32
C PHE A 343 6.98 5.14 23.85
N MET A 344 6.35 5.91 22.94
CA MET A 344 5.50 7.03 23.32
C MET A 344 4.20 6.56 24.00
N SER A 345 3.58 5.47 23.53
CA SER A 345 2.38 4.91 24.17
C SER A 345 2.69 4.30 25.54
N TRP A 346 3.87 3.71 25.72
CA TRP A 346 4.35 3.24 27.02
C TRP A 346 4.55 4.40 28.00
N ARG A 347 5.24 5.47 27.60
CA ARG A 347 5.41 6.67 28.44
C ARG A 347 4.09 7.32 28.84
N ARG A 348 3.06 7.19 28.01
CA ARG A 348 1.72 7.76 28.23
C ARG A 348 0.75 6.82 28.94
N LYS A 349 1.17 5.58 29.24
CA LYS A 349 0.33 4.52 29.85
C LYS A 349 -0.87 4.08 29.00
N ASP A 350 -0.89 4.42 27.71
CA ASP A 350 -1.93 4.03 26.75
C ASP A 350 -1.62 2.69 26.06
N LEU A 351 -0.41 2.14 26.29
CA LEU A 351 0.07 0.96 25.56
C LEU A 351 -0.87 -0.24 25.71
N ARG A 352 -1.45 -0.48 26.90
CA ARG A 352 -2.34 -1.63 27.11
C ARG A 352 -3.62 -1.51 26.28
N GLU A 353 -4.22 -0.32 26.24
CA GLU A 353 -5.41 -0.04 25.43
C GLU A 353 -5.11 -0.24 23.93
N LEU A 354 -3.96 0.24 23.45
CA LEU A 354 -3.53 0.07 22.07
C LEU A 354 -3.21 -1.39 21.73
N TRP A 355 -2.66 -2.15 22.69
CA TRP A 355 -2.25 -3.56 22.59
C TRP A 355 -3.42 -4.53 22.52
N GLU A 356 -4.40 -4.35 23.39
CA GLU A 356 -5.58 -5.23 23.50
C GLU A 356 -6.72 -4.81 22.58
N GLY A 357 -6.70 -3.57 22.09
CA GLY A 357 -7.75 -3.02 21.25
C GLY A 357 -8.91 -2.43 22.04
N PRO A 358 -9.96 -1.95 21.34
CA PRO A 358 -11.18 -1.56 22.01
C PRO A 358 -11.71 -2.78 22.79
N ALA A 359 -11.80 -2.65 24.12
CA ALA A 359 -12.50 -3.63 24.93
C ALA A 359 -13.89 -3.81 24.32
N LEU A 360 -14.25 -5.04 23.95
CA LEU A 360 -15.61 -5.37 23.56
C LEU A 360 -16.46 -4.96 24.77
N SER A 361 -17.19 -3.85 24.67
CA SER A 361 -18.19 -3.53 25.68
C SER A 361 -19.15 -4.71 25.67
N ASN A 362 -19.21 -5.43 26.79
CA ASN A 362 -20.11 -6.54 26.96
C ASN A 362 -21.52 -6.09 26.54
N PRO A 363 -22.22 -6.80 25.64
CA PRO A 363 -23.59 -6.46 25.25
C PRO A 363 -24.59 -6.49 26.42
N ILE A 364 -24.15 -6.90 27.61
CA ILE A 364 -24.98 -7.17 28.79
C ILE A 364 -25.32 -5.87 29.56
N GLU A 365 -24.56 -4.78 29.39
CA GLU A 365 -24.78 -3.58 30.21
C GLU A 365 -25.73 -2.55 29.57
N LYS A 366 -26.05 -2.69 28.26
CA LYS A 366 -27.06 -1.84 27.59
C LYS A 366 -28.49 -2.36 27.69
N SER A 367 -28.70 -3.59 28.18
CA SER A 367 -30.05 -4.13 28.37
C SER A 367 -30.66 -3.73 29.72
N HIS A 368 -29.87 -3.34 30.71
CA HIS A 368 -30.38 -2.93 32.03
C HIS A 368 -30.70 -1.43 32.18
N GLU A 369 -30.36 -0.58 31.20
CA GLU A 369 -30.80 0.83 31.19
C GLU A 369 -32.08 1.08 30.37
N VAL A 370 -32.64 0.04 29.72
CA VAL A 370 -33.88 0.14 28.92
C VAL A 370 -35.11 -0.44 29.64
N GLU A 371 -34.92 -1.19 30.73
CA GLU A 371 -36.04 -1.60 31.59
C GLU A 371 -36.12 -0.69 32.82
N ILE A 372 -36.88 0.40 32.63
CA ILE A 372 -37.69 1.05 33.67
C ILE A 372 -38.75 0.06 34.16
#